data_AF-A0A9D7E938-F1
#
_entry.id   AF-A0A9D7E938-F1
#
_cell.length_a   1.000
_cell.length_b   1.000
_cell.length_c   1.000
_cell.angle_alpha   90.00
_cell.angle_beta   90.00
_cell.angle_gamma   90.00
#
_symmetry.space_group_name_H-M   'P 1'
#
loop_
_entity.id
_entity.type
_entity.pdbx_description
1 polymer ?
#
loop_
_entity_poly.entity_id
_entity_poly.type
_entity_poly.pdbx_seq_one_letter_code
_entity_poly.pdbx_strand_id
1 'polypeptide(L)'
;MFAALDGGYIMAGTTVDSMIVSQDAWLVKMDSFDCLVPGCQVFDGLEEQVTDLRDALEVFPNPASDQTNVRITLPVGTKRENLRLALVSTEGKLVEEAVRPQSHRRIILDA
;
A
#
# COMPACT_ATOMS: atom_id res chain seq x y z
N MET A 1 3.55 -10.73 -30.59
CA MET A 1 3.75 -11.14 -29.18
C MET A 1 2.87 -12.35 -28.94
N PHE A 2 3.43 -13.40 -28.35
CA PHE A 2 2.74 -14.66 -28.09
C PHE A 2 2.83 -14.98 -26.60
N ALA A 3 1.76 -15.55 -26.02
CA ALA A 3 1.80 -16.10 -24.68
C ALA A 3 2.49 -17.47 -24.69
N ALA A 4 3.32 -17.75 -23.68
CA ALA A 4 3.98 -19.02 -23.46
C ALA A 4 3.20 -19.89 -22.46
N LEU A 5 3.43 -21.20 -22.49
CA LEU A 5 2.75 -22.20 -21.63
C LEU A 5 2.98 -21.97 -20.13
N ASP A 6 4.11 -21.38 -19.77
CA ASP A 6 4.48 -21.04 -18.39
C ASP A 6 3.94 -19.66 -17.94
N GLY A 7 3.06 -19.05 -18.73
CA GLY A 7 2.47 -17.74 -18.45
C GLY A 7 3.36 -16.56 -18.84
N GLY A 8 4.56 -16.80 -19.38
CA GLY A 8 5.44 -15.77 -19.89
C GLY A 8 5.08 -15.29 -21.30
N TYR A 9 5.92 -14.41 -21.85
CA TYR A 9 5.69 -13.79 -23.15
C TYR A 9 6.87 -13.99 -24.09
N ILE A 10 6.56 -14.23 -25.36
CA ILE A 10 7.54 -14.35 -26.45
C ILE A 10 7.36 -13.17 -27.41
N MET A 11 8.46 -12.46 -27.65
CA MET A 11 8.57 -11.40 -28.64
C MET A 11 9.55 -11.83 -29.73
N ALA A 12 9.20 -11.58 -30.98
CA ALA A 12 10.02 -11.91 -32.12
C ALA A 12 9.94 -10.79 -33.15
N GLY A 13 11.01 -10.63 -33.92
CA GLY A 13 11.07 -9.66 -34.99
C GLY A 13 12.34 -9.82 -35.82
N THR A 14 12.56 -8.86 -36.71
CA THR A 14 13.74 -8.82 -37.56
C THR A 14 14.39 -7.45 -37.48
N THR A 15 15.72 -7.42 -37.51
CA THR A 15 16.51 -6.22 -37.77
C THR A 15 17.10 -6.31 -39.17
N VAL A 16 17.17 -5.19 -39.89
CA VAL A 16 17.76 -5.12 -41.22
C VAL A 16 18.94 -4.17 -41.17
N ASP A 17 20.12 -4.66 -41.52
CA ASP A 17 21.28 -3.82 -41.75
C ASP A 17 21.27 -3.33 -43.21
N SER A 18 21.08 -2.02 -43.38
CA SER A 18 21.01 -1.38 -44.69
C SER A 18 22.35 -1.25 -45.40
N MET A 19 23.48 -1.41 -44.70
CA MET A 19 24.82 -1.31 -45.29
C MET A 19 25.28 -2.63 -45.91
N ILE A 20 24.89 -3.77 -45.34
CA ILE A 20 25.29 -5.11 -45.82
C ILE A 20 24.13 -5.93 -46.41
N VAL A 21 22.92 -5.36 -46.46
CA VAL A 21 21.69 -6.03 -46.92
C VAL A 21 21.51 -7.39 -46.23
N SER A 22 21.66 -7.40 -44.91
CA SER A 22 21.44 -8.58 -44.09
C SER A 22 20.19 -8.40 -43.24
N GLN A 23 19.44 -9.49 -43.06
CA GLN A 23 18.29 -9.55 -42.17
C GLN A 23 18.58 -10.54 -41.06
N ASP A 24 18.60 -10.06 -39.83
CA ASP A 24 18.77 -10.87 -38.64
C ASP A 24 17.43 -11.03 -37.92
N ALA A 25 17.11 -12.26 -37.53
CA ALA A 25 15.95 -12.55 -36.70
C ALA A 25 16.33 -12.48 -35.22
N TRP A 26 15.41 -11.98 -34.40
CA TRP A 26 15.56 -11.99 -32.94
C TRP A 26 14.33 -12.61 -32.28
N LEU A 27 14.57 -13.25 -31.13
CA LEU A 27 13.58 -13.90 -30.29
C LEU A 27 13.93 -13.61 -28.83
N VAL A 28 12.99 -13.03 -28.09
CA VAL A 28 13.13 -12.71 -26.66
C VAL A 28 12.00 -13.38 -25.90
N LYS A 29 12.35 -14.09 -24.83
CA LYS A 29 11.39 -14.63 -23.87
C LYS A 29 11.46 -13.81 -22.58
N MET A 30 10.30 -13.42 -22.08
CA MET A 30 10.11 -12.76 -20.79
C MET A 30 9.28 -13.65 -19.87
N ASP A 31 9.38 -13.40 -18.57
CA ASP A 31 8.58 -14.12 -17.58
C ASP A 31 7.11 -13.66 -17.57
N SER A 32 6.32 -14.21 -16.67
CA SER A 32 4.89 -13.90 -16.53
C SER A 32 4.58 -12.48 -16.05
N PHE A 33 5.57 -11.75 -15.54
CA PHE A 33 5.45 -10.35 -15.13
C PHE A 33 5.87 -9.37 -16.24
N ASP A 34 6.07 -9.86 -17.47
CA ASP A 34 6.62 -9.06 -18.58
C ASP A 34 8.05 -8.58 -18.28
N CYS A 35 8.77 -9.33 -17.45
CA CYS A 35 10.09 -8.99 -16.96
C CYS A 35 11.19 -9.75 -17.72
N LEU A 36 12.23 -9.03 -18.16
CA LEU A 36 13.42 -9.62 -18.78
C LEU A 36 14.47 -10.04 -17.75
N VAL A 37 14.58 -9.27 -16.66
CA VAL A 37 15.51 -9.54 -15.55
C VAL A 37 14.74 -9.94 -14.30
N PRO A 38 15.25 -10.90 -13.50
CA PRO A 38 14.60 -11.28 -12.26
C PRO A 38 14.41 -10.07 -11.33
N GLY A 39 13.18 -9.84 -10.88
CA GLY A 39 12.87 -8.84 -9.85
C GLY A 39 12.44 -7.47 -10.37
N CYS A 40 12.35 -7.22 -11.68
CA CYS A 40 11.87 -5.91 -12.18
C CYS A 40 10.38 -5.61 -11.88
N GLN A 41 9.61 -6.61 -11.45
CA GLN A 41 8.23 -6.44 -10.98
C GLN A 41 8.16 -5.86 -9.56
N VAL A 42 9.26 -5.91 -8.81
CA VAL A 42 9.33 -5.41 -7.44
C VAL A 42 9.60 -3.92 -7.51
N PHE A 43 8.54 -3.12 -7.49
CA PHE A 43 8.65 -1.67 -7.32
C PHE A 43 8.89 -1.37 -5.84
N ASP A 44 10.12 -1.04 -5.49
CA ASP A 44 10.55 -0.63 -4.15
C ASP A 44 10.17 0.83 -3.80
N GLY A 45 9.78 1.61 -4.82
CA GLY A 45 9.46 3.04 -4.68
C GLY A 45 7.97 3.38 -4.50
N LEU A 46 7.07 2.40 -4.46
CA LEU A 46 5.64 2.67 -4.20
C LEU A 46 5.34 2.42 -2.72
N GLU A 47 5.35 3.48 -1.92
CA GLU A 47 4.70 3.42 -0.61
C GLU A 47 3.19 3.50 -0.84
N GLU A 48 2.48 2.39 -0.64
CA GLU A 48 1.02 2.40 -0.57
C GLU A 48 0.60 3.32 0.58
N GLN A 49 0.13 4.51 0.24
CA GLN A 49 -0.51 5.36 1.21
C GLN A 49 -1.86 4.74 1.54
N VAL A 50 -2.03 4.43 2.83
CA VAL A 50 -3.32 4.07 3.39
C VAL A 50 -4.22 5.31 3.32
N THR A 51 -5.05 5.39 2.28
CA THR A 51 -5.93 6.56 2.03
C THR A 51 -7.29 6.42 2.70
N ASP A 52 -7.71 5.20 3.03
CA ASP A 52 -9.03 4.94 3.63
C ASP A 52 -8.93 4.64 5.13
N LEU A 53 -8.86 5.72 5.92
CA LEU A 53 -8.90 5.68 7.38
C LEU A 53 -10.27 6.09 7.94
N ARG A 54 -11.29 6.26 7.10
CA ARG A 54 -12.60 6.77 7.53
C ARG A 54 -13.26 5.84 8.56
N ASP A 55 -13.14 4.54 8.34
CA ASP A 55 -13.68 3.51 9.23
C ASP A 55 -12.63 3.01 10.24
N ALA A 56 -11.44 3.60 10.26
CA ALA A 56 -10.37 3.18 11.15
C ALA A 56 -10.58 3.64 12.59
N LEU A 57 -11.45 4.63 12.82
CA LEU A 57 -11.76 5.19 14.13
C LEU A 57 -13.26 5.13 14.38
N GLU A 58 -13.65 4.41 15.42
CA GLU A 58 -15.03 4.36 15.88
C GLU A 58 -15.13 4.85 17.32
N VAL A 59 -16.15 5.65 17.62
CA VAL A 59 -16.37 6.23 18.95
C VAL A 59 -17.75 5.85 19.46
N PHE A 60 -17.82 5.19 20.62
CA PHE A 60 -19.10 4.74 21.19
C PHE A 60 -19.10 4.67 22.74
N PRO A 61 -20.22 5.05 23.40
CA PRO A 61 -21.38 5.71 22.80
C PRO A 61 -21.04 7.14 22.36
N ASN A 62 -21.66 7.57 21.27
CA ASN A 62 -21.67 8.96 20.82
C ASN A 62 -23.14 9.35 20.53
N PRO A 63 -23.78 10.23 21.32
CA PRO A 63 -23.20 11.06 22.40
C PRO A 63 -22.73 10.27 23.64
N ALA A 64 -21.65 10.72 24.27
CA ALA A 64 -21.10 10.13 25.51
C ALA A 64 -21.69 10.83 26.75
N SER A 65 -21.85 10.09 27.87
CA SER A 65 -22.32 10.65 29.16
C SER A 65 -21.18 10.88 30.15
N ASP A 66 -20.38 9.84 30.42
CA ASP A 66 -19.28 9.88 31.40
C ASP A 66 -17.95 9.41 30.77
N GLN A 67 -18.02 8.31 30.01
CA GLN A 67 -16.88 7.73 29.30
C GLN A 67 -17.30 7.34 27.89
N THR A 68 -16.35 7.41 26.97
CA THR A 68 -16.51 6.89 25.61
C THR A 68 -15.38 5.94 25.25
N ASN A 69 -15.71 4.96 24.40
CA ASN A 69 -14.74 4.02 23.85
C ASN A 69 -14.33 4.50 22.48
N VAL A 70 -13.02 4.53 22.27
CA VAL A 70 -12.40 4.74 20.97
C VAL A 70 -11.84 3.40 20.52
N ARG A 71 -12.37 2.86 19.42
CA ARG A 71 -11.89 1.64 18.77
C ARG A 71 -11.12 2.02 17.52
N ILE A 72 -9.91 1.47 17.38
CA ILE A 72 -9.01 1.75 16.27
C ILE A 72 -8.76 0.46 15.47
N THR A 73 -9.19 0.46 14.21
CA THR A 73 -8.99 -0.65 13.27
C THR A 73 -8.24 -0.15 12.05
N LEU A 74 -6.92 -0.22 12.09
CA LEU A 74 -6.09 0.15 10.95
C LEU A 74 -6.19 -0.90 9.84
N PRO A 75 -6.24 -0.49 8.57
CA PRO A 75 -6.24 -1.41 7.44
C PRO A 75 -4.91 -2.15 7.33
N VAL A 76 -4.97 -3.31 6.68
CA VAL A 76 -3.82 -4.19 6.44
C VAL A 76 -2.72 -3.41 5.72
N GLY A 77 -1.46 -3.62 6.14
CA GLY A 77 -0.30 -2.87 5.61
C GLY A 77 0.12 -1.66 6.44
N THR A 78 -0.73 -1.15 7.35
CA THR A 78 -0.34 -0.05 8.26
C THR A 78 0.66 -0.53 9.32
N LYS A 79 1.97 -0.46 9.03
CA LYS A 79 3.04 -0.77 10.00
C LYS A 79 3.50 0.52 10.70
N ARG A 80 3.05 0.75 11.94
CA ARG A 80 3.69 1.75 12.83
C ARG A 80 3.86 1.18 14.23
N GLU A 81 4.94 1.51 14.90
CA GLU A 81 5.13 1.00 16.27
C GLU A 81 4.16 1.67 17.25
N ASN A 82 3.97 2.97 17.09
CA ASN A 82 3.20 3.81 18.02
C ASN A 82 2.13 4.64 17.30
N LEU A 83 0.96 4.74 17.93
CA LEU A 83 -0.14 5.63 17.59
C LEU A 83 -0.16 6.81 18.55
N ARG A 84 -0.23 8.01 17.99
CA ARG A 84 -0.45 9.25 18.73
C ARG A 84 -1.92 9.62 18.61
N LEU A 85 -2.58 9.71 19.75
CA LEU A 85 -4.00 10.05 19.86
C LEU A 85 -4.10 11.38 20.56
N ALA A 86 -4.84 12.31 19.98
CA ALA A 86 -5.03 13.65 20.50
C ALA A 86 -6.53 13.92 20.57
N LEU A 87 -7.02 14.22 21.77
CA LEU A 87 -8.36 14.75 21.98
C LEU A 87 -8.26 16.28 21.89
N VAL A 88 -9.00 16.87 20.96
CA VAL A 88 -8.93 18.30 20.67
C VAL A 88 -10.34 18.88 20.79
N SER A 89 -10.48 19.99 21.51
CA SER A 89 -11.75 20.70 21.65
C SER A 89 -12.19 21.33 20.33
N THR A 90 -13.45 21.75 20.25
CA THR A 90 -13.99 22.47 19.08
C THR A 90 -13.30 23.82 18.83
N GLU A 91 -12.63 24.36 19.84
CA GLU A 91 -11.80 25.58 19.77
C GLU A 91 -10.37 25.28 19.26
N GLY A 92 -10.05 24.01 18.99
CA GLY A 92 -8.72 23.58 18.56
C GLY A 92 -7.71 23.37 19.69
N LYS A 93 -8.15 23.42 20.96
CA LYS A 93 -7.27 23.21 22.12
C LYS A 93 -7.06 21.71 22.38
N LEU A 94 -5.80 21.28 22.53
CA LEU A 94 -5.48 19.93 23.00
C LEU A 94 -5.99 19.73 24.43
N VAL A 95 -6.88 18.75 24.61
CA VAL A 95 -7.44 18.34 25.91
C VAL A 95 -6.58 17.23 26.49
N GLU A 96 -6.28 16.21 25.70
CA GLU A 96 -5.48 15.05 26.12
C GLU A 96 -4.64 14.51 24.96
N GLU A 97 -3.48 13.95 25.27
CA GLU A 97 -2.65 13.24 24.32
C GLU A 97 -2.14 11.92 24.89
N ALA A 98 -2.23 10.86 24.10
CA ALA A 98 -1.73 9.54 24.46
C ALA A 98 -0.92 8.93 23.32
N VAL A 99 0.24 8.37 23.65
CA VAL A 99 0.99 7.50 22.76
C VAL A 99 0.76 6.06 23.20
N ARG A 100 0.27 5.21 22.28
CA ARG A 100 0.00 3.79 22.55
C ARG A 100 0.57 2.93 21.42
N PRO A 101 1.06 1.72 21.72
CA PRO A 101 1.50 0.83 20.67
C PRO A 101 0.30 0.41 19.81
N GLN A 102 0.53 0.16 18.51
CA GLN A 102 -0.54 -0.27 17.58
C GLN A 102 -1.28 -1.54 18.01
N SER A 103 -0.72 -2.34 18.92
CA SER A 103 -1.38 -3.51 19.52
C SER A 103 -2.62 -3.13 20.34
N HIS A 104 -2.72 -1.89 20.83
CA HIS A 104 -3.89 -1.41 21.56
C HIS A 104 -4.98 -0.96 20.59
N ARG A 105 -6.04 -1.78 20.49
CA ARG A 105 -7.18 -1.54 19.58
C ARG A 105 -8.37 -0.84 20.22
N ARG A 106 -8.35 -0.65 21.54
CA ARG A 106 -9.44 -0.03 22.32
C ARG A 106 -8.86 0.86 23.40
N ILE A 107 -9.42 2.06 23.52
CA ILE A 107 -9.03 3.08 24.50
C ILE A 107 -10.31 3.67 25.08
N ILE A 108 -10.29 3.96 26.38
CA ILE A 108 -11.38 4.61 27.09
C ILE A 108 -10.93 6.04 27.34
N LEU A 109 -11.77 7.00 26.99
CA LEU A 109 -11.57 8.42 27.26
C LEU A 109 -12.68 8.89 28.19
N ASP A 110 -12.32 9.73 29.16
CA ASP A 110 -13.27 10.44 30.01
C ASP A 110 -13.87 11.61 29.19
N ALA A 111 -15.20 11.72 29.18
CA ALA A 111 -15.95 12.67 28.35
C ALA A 111 -16.21 14.01 29.06
#